data_AF-A0A3N5HL25-F1
#
_entry.id   AF-A0A3N5HL25-F1
#
_cell.length_a   1.000
_cell.length_b   1.000
_cell.length_c   1.000
_cell.angle_alpha   90.00
_cell.angle_beta   90.00
_cell.angle_gamma   90.00
#
_symmetry.space_group_name_H-M   'P 1'
#
loop_
_entity.id
_entity.type
_entity.pdbx_description
1 polymer ?
#
loop_
_entity_poly.entity_id
_entity_poly.type
_entity_poly.pdbx_seq_one_letter_code
_entity_poly.pdbx_strand_id
1 'polypeptide(L)'
;MKRKGQPQSDNMRAEYTFDYTKAVRGKYDRRLIKEGTNVAVLEPDVANAFRDSASVNAALRSLLEVSEATRRLTNRSKRGSKKRVAA
;
A
#
# COMPACT_ATOMS: atom_id res chain seq x y z
N MET A 1 -29.82 28.03 33.89
CA MET A 1 -28.45 27.58 33.52
C MET A 1 -28.53 26.12 33.09
N LYS A 2 -28.38 25.81 31.80
CA LYS A 2 -28.45 24.41 31.30
C LYS A 2 -27.05 23.80 31.37
N ARG A 3 -26.91 22.69 32.11
CA ARG A 3 -25.68 21.88 32.15
C ARG A 3 -25.49 21.22 30.78
N LYS A 4 -24.34 21.45 30.17
CA LYS A 4 -23.92 20.82 28.90
C LYS A 4 -23.63 19.35 29.20
N GLY A 5 -24.43 18.43 28.67
CA GLY A 5 -24.19 16.99 28.82
C GLY A 5 -22.83 16.60 28.22
N GLN A 6 -22.07 15.78 28.94
CA GLN A 6 -20.83 15.22 28.42
C GLN A 6 -21.16 14.30 27.24
N PRO A 7 -20.48 14.42 26.08
CA PRO A 7 -20.66 13.47 25.00
C PRO A 7 -20.09 12.12 25.45
N GLN A 8 -20.95 11.11 25.47
CA GLN A 8 -20.60 9.72 25.78
C GLN A 8 -19.59 9.22 24.74
N SER A 9 -18.36 8.93 25.21
CA SER A 9 -17.29 8.32 24.43
C SER A 9 -17.58 6.82 24.25
N ASP A 10 -18.60 6.47 23.48
CA ASP A 10 -19.20 5.13 23.53
C ASP A 10 -18.36 4.01 22.86
N ASN A 11 -17.11 4.29 22.45
CA ASN A 11 -16.21 3.30 21.82
C ASN A 11 -14.73 3.44 22.22
N MET A 12 -14.37 4.32 23.16
CA MET A 12 -12.97 4.48 23.59
C MET A 12 -12.70 3.68 24.86
N ARG A 13 -11.60 2.91 24.88
CA ARG A 13 -11.14 2.20 26.08
C ARG A 13 -10.78 3.21 27.17
N ALA A 14 -11.07 2.88 28.43
CA ALA A 14 -10.79 3.74 29.58
C ALA A 14 -9.29 4.10 29.74
N GLU A 15 -8.40 3.26 29.22
CA GLU A 15 -6.95 3.51 29.20
C GLU A 15 -6.51 4.63 28.25
N TYR A 16 -7.34 5.00 27.27
CA TYR A 16 -7.01 6.05 26.32
C TYR A 16 -7.30 7.44 26.89
N THR A 17 -6.29 8.03 27.50
CA THR A 17 -6.27 9.46 27.85
C THR A 17 -5.38 10.21 26.86
N PHE A 18 -5.99 11.00 25.97
CA PHE A 18 -5.25 11.79 24.99
C PHE A 18 -4.90 13.18 25.54
N ASP A 19 -3.62 13.39 25.84
CA ASP A 19 -3.08 14.71 26.20
C ASP A 19 -2.72 15.50 24.94
N TYR A 20 -3.68 16.27 24.44
CA TYR A 20 -3.50 17.10 23.24
C TYR A 20 -2.60 18.32 23.47
N THR A 21 -2.19 18.65 24.70
CA THR A 21 -1.25 19.76 24.95
C THR A 21 0.14 19.47 24.36
N LYS A 22 0.48 18.19 24.19
CA LYS A 22 1.71 17.72 23.56
C LYS A 22 1.55 17.45 22.05
N ALA A 23 0.37 17.68 21.49
CA ALA A 23 0.12 17.45 20.08
C ALA A 23 0.84 18.52 19.23
N VAL A 24 1.65 18.07 18.27
CA VAL A 24 2.37 18.95 17.34
C VAL A 24 1.78 18.77 15.95
N ARG A 25 1.29 19.86 15.35
CA ARG A 25 0.81 19.85 13.97
C ARG A 25 1.95 19.46 13.04
N GLY A 26 1.70 18.47 12.18
CA GLY A 26 2.66 18.03 11.17
C GLY A 26 3.90 17.32 11.70
N LYS A 27 3.83 16.72 12.90
CA LYS A 27 4.96 16.03 13.56
C LYS A 27 5.71 15.04 12.66
N TYR A 28 5.00 14.41 11.72
CA TYR A 28 5.56 13.39 10.83
C TYR A 28 5.52 13.78 9.34
N ASP A 29 5.12 15.00 8.99
CA ASP A 29 4.91 15.39 7.59
C ASP A 29 6.20 15.31 6.77
N ARG A 30 7.31 15.82 7.34
CA ARG A 30 8.63 15.73 6.69
C ARG A 30 9.07 14.28 6.49
N ARG A 31 8.73 13.40 7.43
CA ARG A 31 9.06 11.97 7.34
C ARG A 31 8.23 11.30 6.25
N LEU A 32 6.93 11.61 6.19
CA LEU A 32 6.01 11.08 5.18
C LEU A 32 6.40 11.53 3.76
N ILE A 33 6.84 12.78 3.59
CA ILE A 33 7.31 13.30 2.30
C ILE A 33 8.61 12.59 1.88
N LYS A 34 9.51 12.30 2.82
CA LYS A 34 10.83 11.72 2.54
C LYS A 34 10.80 10.20 2.35
N GLU A 35 10.15 9.48 3.24
CA GLU A 35 10.06 8.01 3.23
C GLU A 35 8.94 7.50 2.33
N GLY A 36 8.05 8.40 1.88
CA GLY A 36 6.82 8.03 1.23
C GLY A 36 5.74 7.64 2.24
N THR A 37 4.54 7.42 1.73
CA THR A 37 3.38 6.99 2.51
C THR A 37 3.27 5.47 2.43
N ASN A 38 2.87 4.82 3.54
CA ASN A 38 2.56 3.39 3.56
C ASN A 38 1.24 3.05 2.83
N VAL A 39 0.51 4.07 2.35
CA VAL A 39 -0.75 3.95 1.64
C VAL A 39 -0.51 4.18 0.16
N ALA A 40 -0.82 3.17 -0.65
CA ALA A 40 -0.93 3.29 -2.10
C ALA A 40 -2.40 3.54 -2.45
N VAL A 41 -2.70 4.71 -3.01
CA VAL A 41 -4.04 5.05 -3.46
C VAL A 41 -4.22 4.51 -4.88
N LEU A 42 -5.28 3.73 -5.09
CA LEU A 42 -5.67 3.25 -6.41
C LEU A 42 -6.51 4.32 -7.11
N GLU A 43 -6.39 4.39 -8.44
CA GLU A 43 -7.33 5.17 -9.25
C GLU A 43 -8.76 4.65 -9.06
N PRO A 44 -9.80 5.52 -9.14
CA PRO A 44 -11.17 5.14 -8.81
C PRO A 44 -11.73 3.99 -9.65
N ASP A 45 -11.38 3.93 -10.93
CA ASP A 45 -11.76 2.85 -11.84
C ASP A 45 -11.19 1.50 -11.41
N VAL A 46 -9.91 1.46 -11.04
CA VAL A 46 -9.24 0.27 -10.51
C VAL A 46 -9.83 -0.12 -9.16
N ALA A 47 -10.04 0.85 -8.27
CA ALA A 47 -10.62 0.60 -6.95
C ALA A 47 -12.03 -0.01 -7.05
N ASN A 48 -12.84 0.41 -8.03
CA ASN A 48 -14.17 -0.15 -8.27
C ASN A 48 -14.14 -1.58 -8.82
N ALA A 49 -13.04 -2.00 -9.43
CA ALA A 49 -12.89 -3.35 -9.97
C ALA A 49 -12.61 -4.41 -8.89
N PHE A 50 -12.08 -3.99 -7.73
CA PHE A 50 -11.67 -4.90 -6.66
C PHE A 50 -12.50 -4.69 -5.39
N ARG A 51 -12.87 -5.79 -4.74
CA ARG A 51 -13.72 -5.75 -3.54
C ARG A 51 -12.94 -5.47 -2.25
N ASP A 52 -11.69 -5.92 -2.17
CA ASP A 52 -10.83 -5.75 -1.00
C ASP A 52 -9.33 -5.76 -1.35
N SER A 53 -8.49 -5.42 -0.38
CA SER A 53 -7.04 -5.39 -0.55
C SER A 53 -6.42 -6.77 -0.79
N ALA A 54 -7.06 -7.86 -0.33
CA ALA A 54 -6.56 -9.21 -0.56
C ALA A 54 -6.65 -9.57 -2.05
N SER A 55 -7.77 -9.25 -2.70
CA SER A 55 -8.00 -9.47 -4.13
C SER A 55 -7.04 -8.67 -5.01
N VAL A 56 -6.78 -7.39 -4.66
CA VAL A 56 -5.77 -6.55 -5.35
C VAL A 56 -4.40 -7.21 -5.27
N ASN A 57 -3.96 -7.58 -4.06
CA ASN A 57 -2.64 -8.15 -3.85
C ASN A 57 -2.47 -9.51 -4.55
N ALA A 58 -3.52 -10.34 -4.58
CA ALA A 58 -3.50 -11.60 -5.31
C ALA A 58 -3.32 -11.38 -6.82
N ALA A 59 -4.06 -10.43 -7.41
CA ALA A 59 -3.93 -10.09 -8.82
C ALA A 59 -2.52 -9.57 -9.17
N LEU A 60 -1.98 -8.65 -8.36
CA LEU A 60 -0.63 -8.11 -8.57
C LEU A 60 0.45 -9.20 -8.47
N ARG A 61 0.34 -10.14 -7.53
CA ARG A 61 1.28 -11.27 -7.42
C ARG A 61 1.20 -12.20 -8.63
N SER A 62 0.00 -12.52 -9.09
CA SER A 62 -0.17 -13.35 -10.30
C SER A 62 0.46 -12.69 -11.53
N LEU A 63 0.31 -11.36 -11.67
CA LEU A 63 0.94 -10.61 -12.74
C LEU A 63 2.48 -10.65 -12.68
N LEU A 64 3.06 -10.57 -11.47
CA LEU A 64 4.50 -10.69 -11.27
C LEU A 64 5.02 -12.08 -11.68
N GLU A 65 4.29 -13.14 -11.36
CA GLU A 65 4.65 -14.50 -11.76
C GLU A 65 4.67 -14.67 -13.29
N VAL A 66 3.64 -14.18 -13.96
CA VAL A 66 3.57 -14.19 -15.44
C VAL A 66 4.72 -13.39 -16.04
N SER A 67 4.97 -12.19 -15.53
CA SER A 67 6.07 -11.32 -15.98
C SER A 67 7.43 -12.01 -15.86
N GLU A 68 7.70 -12.65 -14.71
CA GLU A 68 8.95 -13.40 -14.50
C GLU A 68 9.07 -14.62 -15.44
N ALA A 69 7.97 -15.35 -15.66
CA ALA A 69 7.94 -16.46 -16.61
C ALA A 69 8.28 -16.00 -18.04
N THR A 70 7.67 -14.90 -18.51
CA THR A 70 7.94 -14.32 -19.83
C THR A 70 9.38 -13.80 -19.93
N ARG A 71 9.89 -13.15 -18.87
CA ARG A 71 11.29 -12.67 -18.82
C ARG A 71 12.31 -13.80 -18.91
N ARG A 72 12.05 -14.92 -18.25
CA ARG A 72 12.91 -16.13 -18.33
C ARG A 72 12.93 -16.71 -19.75
N LEU A 73 11.78 -16.78 -20.42
CA LEU A 73 11.69 -17.32 -21.78
C LEU A 73 12.47 -16.48 -22.79
N THR A 74 12.33 -15.15 -22.73
CA THR A 74 13.05 -14.24 -23.61
C THR A 74 14.56 -14.25 -23.37
N ASN A 75 15.00 -14.37 -22.11
CA ASN A 75 16.42 -14.52 -21.78
C ASN A 75 17.01 -15.86 -22.26
N ARG A 76 16.22 -16.95 -22.22
CA ARG A 76 16.63 -18.25 -22.76
C ARG A 76 16.83 -18.20 -24.28
N SER A 77 15.94 -17.51 -25.00
CA SER A 77 16.05 -17.27 -26.44
C SER A 77 17.36 -16.55 -26.81
N LYS A 78 17.71 -15.47 -26.09
CA LYS A 78 18.97 -14.73 -26.30
C LYS A 78 20.22 -15.59 -26.11
N ARG A 79 20.21 -16.52 -25.14
CA ARG A 79 21.32 -17.45 -24.88
C ARG A 79 21.49 -18.51 -25.98
N GLY A 80 20.38 -18.97 -26.56
CA GLY A 80 20.38 -19.90 -27.69
C GLY A 80 20.93 -19.29 -28.97
N SER A 81 20.60 -18.02 -29.26
CA SER A 81 21.12 -17.31 -30.43
C SER A 81 22.63 -17.09 -30.36
N LYS A 82 23.20 -16.84 -29.17
CA LYS A 82 24.64 -16.57 -29.01
C LYS A 82 25.52 -17.82 -29.22
N LYS A 83 24.96 -19.02 -29.07
CA LYS A 83 25.68 -20.29 -29.23
C LYS A 83 25.75 -20.79 -30.69
N ARG A 84 24.94 -20.22 -31.59
CA ARG A 84 24.86 -20.63 -33.01
C ARG A 84 25.71 -19.80 -33.97
N VAL A 85 26.39 -18.75 -33.48
CA VAL A 85 27.26 -17.87 -34.29
C VAL A 85 28.74 -18.29 -34.19
N ALA A 86 29.04 -19.40 -33.50
CA ALA A 86 30.35 -20.02 -33.47
C ALA A 86 30.27 -21.39 -34.17
N ALA A 87 30.29 -21.37 -35.50
CA ALA A 87 30.53 -22.52 -36.37
C ALA A 87 31.15 -22.01 -37.67
#